data_AF-A0A0Q6NQC3-F1
#
_entry.id   AF-A0A0Q6NQC3-F1
#
_cell.length_a   1.000
_cell.length_b   1.000
_cell.length_c   1.000
_cell.angle_alpha   90.00
_cell.angle_beta   90.00
_cell.angle_gamma   90.00
#
_symmetry.space_group_name_H-M   'P 1'
#
loop_
_entity.id
_entity.type
_entity.pdbx_description
1 polymer ?
#
loop_
_entity_poly.entity_id
_entity_poly.type
_entity_poly.pdbx_seq_one_letter_code
_entity_poly.pdbx_strand_id
1 'polypeptide(L)'
;MPNVNRRRLLNLTGAGLALAATAMATKPSVAAPTSRVAELEAAFHAEWAALRAMEPDLNAAELRYMQIKGRRPVLGEMTPEENERLRKTAGADLSKLPPSRASVEHVEAMRAYTKADAAARRKSGFGKLDRAYAEATHRTGDAANALLRYPAATLDDLAAKVRVHRVWEYDGEDFNFIMNDIARVAGNGGVV
;
A
#
# COMPACT_ATOMS: atom_id res chain seq x y z
N MET A 1 -8.50 2.91 -4.05
CA MET A 1 -8.01 1.84 -3.18
C MET A 1 -7.57 0.69 -4.07
N PRO A 2 -6.27 0.39 -4.20
CA PRO A 2 -5.86 -0.90 -4.72
C PRO A 2 -5.94 -1.93 -3.59
N ASN A 3 -6.64 -3.02 -3.88
CA ASN A 3 -6.86 -4.17 -3.04
C ASN A 3 -5.62 -5.07 -3.14
N VAL A 4 -4.57 -4.79 -2.37
CA VAL A 4 -3.31 -5.55 -2.43
C VAL A 4 -3.40 -6.80 -1.56
N ASN A 5 -3.78 -7.91 -2.20
CA ASN A 5 -3.39 -9.30 -1.92
C ASN A 5 -2.97 -9.68 -0.48
N ARG A 6 -3.93 -9.71 0.45
CA ARG A 6 -3.75 -10.27 1.82
C ARG A 6 -3.58 -11.81 1.91
N ARG A 7 -3.24 -12.54 0.84
CA ARG A 7 -3.42 -14.02 0.80
C ARG A 7 -2.24 -14.90 0.35
N ARG A 8 -0.99 -14.42 0.23
CA ARG A 8 0.13 -15.29 -0.20
C ARG A 8 1.30 -15.51 0.75
N LEU A 9 1.31 -14.91 1.94
CA LEU A 9 2.46 -15.04 2.86
C LEU A 9 2.34 -16.14 3.93
N LEU A 10 1.25 -16.90 4.00
CA LEU A 10 1.02 -17.87 5.09
C LEU A 10 1.28 -19.36 4.74
N ASN A 11 1.77 -19.71 3.54
CA ASN A 11 1.99 -21.11 3.13
C ASN A 11 3.46 -21.49 2.83
N LEU A 12 4.45 -20.81 3.42
CA LEU A 12 5.87 -21.18 3.27
C LEU A 12 6.56 -21.52 4.60
N THR A 13 5.82 -22.11 5.54
CA THR A 13 6.39 -22.81 6.71
C THR A 13 6.05 -24.29 6.61
N GLY A 14 6.98 -25.08 6.06
CA GLY A 14 6.83 -26.54 6.06
C GLY A 14 7.47 -27.30 4.91
N ALA A 15 8.78 -27.13 4.69
CA ALA A 15 9.62 -28.19 4.11
C ALA A 15 11.08 -27.85 4.38
N GLY A 16 11.78 -28.73 5.10
CA GLY A 16 13.11 -28.50 5.63
C GLY A 16 14.21 -28.40 4.58
N LEU A 17 15.30 -27.76 4.99
CA LEU A 17 16.64 -28.08 4.50
C LEU A 17 17.62 -27.85 5.65
N ALA A 18 18.06 -28.95 6.26
CA ALA A 18 19.23 -28.94 7.11
C ALA A 18 20.46 -28.74 6.21
N LEU A 19 21.28 -27.73 6.50
CA LEU A 19 22.66 -27.69 6.02
C LEU A 19 23.56 -27.31 7.20
N ALA A 20 24.19 -28.34 7.78
CA ALA A 20 25.34 -28.15 8.63
C ALA A 20 26.51 -27.67 7.76
N ALA A 21 27.14 -26.57 8.13
CA ALA A 21 28.46 -26.19 7.65
C ALA A 21 29.27 -25.64 8.82
N THR A 22 30.35 -26.36 9.09
CA THR A 22 31.41 -26.16 10.08
C THR A 22 31.94 -24.72 10.15
N ALA A 23 32.04 -24.21 11.37
CA ALA A 23 32.77 -22.98 11.68
C ALA A 23 34.28 -23.23 11.53
N MET A 24 34.89 -22.69 10.48
CA MET A 24 36.32 -22.40 10.45
C MET A 24 36.51 -20.91 10.72
N ALA A 25 37.16 -20.62 11.83
CA ALA A 25 37.58 -19.27 12.20
C ALA A 25 38.60 -18.76 11.17
N THR A 26 38.19 -17.77 10.38
CA THR A 26 39.12 -16.91 9.63
C THR A 26 38.96 -15.47 10.11
N LYS A 27 40.12 -14.81 10.24
CA LYS A 27 40.38 -13.45 10.72
C LYS A 27 39.36 -12.41 10.20
N PRO A 28 39.18 -11.27 10.91
CA PRO A 28 38.28 -10.22 10.45
C PRO A 28 38.81 -9.67 9.13
N SER A 29 38.17 -10.08 8.04
CA SER A 29 38.37 -9.47 6.74
C SER A 29 37.82 -8.06 6.84
N VAL A 30 38.68 -7.09 6.57
CA VAL A 30 38.36 -5.67 6.42
C VAL A 30 37.04 -5.55 5.66
N ALA A 31 36.06 -4.88 6.28
CA ALA A 31 34.75 -4.65 5.68
C ALA A 31 34.96 -4.10 4.26
N ALA A 32 34.52 -4.86 3.26
CA ALA A 32 34.46 -4.42 1.88
C ALA A 32 33.66 -3.10 1.82
N PRO A 33 33.97 -2.17 0.90
CA PRO A 33 33.14 -0.98 0.70
C PRO A 33 31.71 -1.47 0.50
N THR A 34 30.83 -1.13 1.43
CA THR A 34 29.41 -1.47 1.34
C THR A 34 28.89 -0.88 0.05
N SER A 35 28.52 -1.73 -0.91
CA SER A 35 27.98 -1.24 -2.17
C SER A 35 26.76 -0.37 -1.84
N ARG A 36 26.60 0.76 -2.52
CA ARG A 36 25.46 1.66 -2.31
C ARG A 36 24.12 0.92 -2.39
N VAL A 37 24.06 -0.16 -3.17
CA VAL A 37 22.91 -1.06 -3.29
C VAL A 37 22.63 -1.80 -1.99
N ALA A 38 23.65 -2.30 -1.27
CA ALA A 38 23.48 -2.93 0.03
C ALA A 38 22.94 -1.94 1.09
N GLU A 39 23.38 -0.68 1.06
CA GLU A 39 22.83 0.36 1.94
C GLU A 39 21.35 0.64 1.64
N LEU A 40 20.99 0.71 0.36
CA LEU A 40 19.61 0.96 -0.09
C LEU A 40 18.69 -0.24 0.22
N GLU A 41 19.18 -1.47 0.07
CA GLU A 41 18.47 -2.68 0.47
C GLU A 41 18.23 -2.71 1.99
N ALA A 42 19.24 -2.38 2.79
CA ALA A 42 19.09 -2.28 4.25
C ALA A 42 18.09 -1.19 4.66
N ALA A 43 18.12 -0.03 4.00
CA ALA A 43 17.17 1.06 4.23
C ALA A 43 15.73 0.64 3.90
N PHE A 44 15.51 -0.06 2.78
CA PHE A 44 14.20 -0.63 2.45
C PHE A 44 13.72 -1.59 3.53
N HIS A 45 14.57 -2.53 3.97
CA HIS A 45 14.18 -3.49 4.99
C HIS A 45 13.87 -2.85 6.34
N ALA A 46 14.55 -1.77 6.71
CA ALA A 46 14.25 -1.00 7.91
C ALA A 46 12.86 -0.34 7.83
N GLU A 47 12.55 0.35 6.73
CA GLU A 47 11.23 0.97 6.52
C GLU A 47 10.12 -0.09 6.42
N TRP A 48 10.38 -1.20 5.73
CA TRP A 48 9.44 -2.32 5.64
C TRP A 48 9.16 -2.95 7.00
N ALA A 49 10.19 -3.17 7.83
CA ALA A 49 10.01 -3.67 9.18
C ALA A 49 9.18 -2.71 10.03
N ALA A 50 9.42 -1.40 9.92
CA ALA A 50 8.64 -0.38 10.61
C ALA A 50 7.16 -0.39 10.16
N LEU A 51 6.89 -0.49 8.86
CA LEU A 51 5.54 -0.62 8.31
C LEU A 51 4.81 -1.85 8.87
N ARG A 52 5.48 -3.01 8.84
CA ARG A 52 4.93 -4.29 9.33
C ARG A 52 4.66 -4.26 10.83
N ALA A 53 5.48 -3.56 11.61
CA ALA A 53 5.29 -3.40 13.04
C ALA A 53 4.00 -2.62 13.40
N MET A 54 3.49 -1.77 12.49
CA MET A 54 2.27 -0.99 12.71
C MET A 54 0.98 -1.77 12.43
N GLU A 55 1.05 -2.85 11.65
CA GLU A 55 -0.14 -3.59 11.22
C GLU A 55 -0.99 -4.16 12.36
N PRO A 56 -0.43 -4.76 13.43
CA PRO A 56 -1.25 -5.29 14.53
C PRO A 56 -2.10 -4.20 15.19
N ASP A 57 -1.51 -3.04 15.45
CA ASP A 57 -2.19 -1.91 16.08
C ASP A 57 -3.24 -1.29 15.15
N LEU A 58 -2.92 -1.15 13.87
CA LEU A 58 -3.87 -0.69 12.85
C LEU A 58 -5.07 -1.64 12.75
N ASN A 59 -4.83 -2.95 12.67
CA ASN A 59 -5.88 -3.96 12.59
C ASN A 59 -6.76 -3.95 13.85
N ALA A 60 -6.16 -3.84 15.03
CA ALA A 60 -6.91 -3.73 16.28
C ALA A 60 -7.76 -2.46 16.33
N ALA A 61 -7.24 -1.33 15.84
CA ALA A 61 -7.99 -0.08 15.74
C ALA A 61 -9.11 -0.13 14.69
N GLU A 62 -8.88 -0.81 13.57
CA GLU A 62 -9.89 -1.05 12.54
C GLU A 62 -11.05 -1.88 13.11
N LEU A 63 -10.76 -2.95 13.85
CA LEU A 63 -11.79 -3.75 14.51
C LEU A 63 -12.63 -2.92 15.49
N ARG A 64 -11.98 -2.11 16.35
CA ARG A 64 -12.69 -1.18 17.25
C ARG A 64 -13.54 -0.18 16.47
N TYR A 65 -13.03 0.33 15.35
CA TYR A 65 -13.76 1.24 14.48
C TYR A 65 -15.00 0.57 13.87
N MET A 66 -14.88 -0.65 13.37
CA MET A 66 -16.02 -1.38 12.77
C MET A 66 -17.12 -1.70 13.78
N GLN A 67 -16.78 -1.89 15.05
CA GLN A 67 -17.76 -2.11 16.13
C GLN A 67 -18.61 -0.87 16.45
N ILE A 68 -18.08 0.34 16.21
CA ILE A 68 -18.75 1.60 16.56
C ILE A 68 -19.24 2.39 15.34
N LYS A 69 -18.78 2.04 14.14
CA LYS A 69 -19.14 2.72 12.90
C LYS A 69 -20.62 2.50 12.60
N GLY A 70 -21.36 3.60 12.42
CA GLY A 70 -22.74 3.55 11.97
C GLY A 70 -22.87 3.07 10.52
N ARG A 71 -24.08 2.69 10.11
CA ARG A 71 -24.37 2.41 8.70
C ARG A 71 -24.36 3.71 7.90
N ARG A 72 -23.75 3.66 6.73
CA ARG A 72 -23.79 4.79 5.79
C ARG A 72 -25.24 4.99 5.33
N PRO A 73 -25.79 6.21 5.39
CA PRO A 73 -27.09 6.53 4.82
C PRO A 73 -27.13 6.15 3.34
N VAL A 74 -28.28 5.66 2.89
CA VAL A 74 -28.58 5.38 1.48
C VAL A 74 -29.59 6.42 1.00
N LEU A 75 -29.53 6.79 -0.28
CA LEU A 75 -30.50 7.70 -0.85
C LEU A 75 -31.88 7.01 -0.88
N GLY A 76 -32.89 7.66 -0.29
CA GLY A 76 -34.26 7.17 -0.33
C GLY A 76 -34.86 7.26 -1.73
N GLU A 77 -35.99 6.60 -1.93
CA GLU A 77 -36.74 6.71 -3.19
C GLU A 77 -37.40 8.10 -3.31
N MET A 78 -37.40 8.64 -4.52
CA MET A 78 -38.18 9.85 -4.83
C MET A 78 -39.67 9.52 -4.83
N THR A 79 -40.50 10.48 -4.45
CA THR A 79 -41.95 10.25 -4.45
C THR A 79 -42.47 10.07 -5.89
N PRO A 80 -43.65 9.44 -6.08
CA PRO A 80 -44.25 9.32 -7.40
C PRO A 80 -44.42 10.68 -8.10
N GLU A 81 -44.77 11.74 -7.37
CA GLU A 81 -44.94 13.08 -7.95
C GLU A 81 -43.60 13.71 -8.38
N GLU A 82 -42.53 13.50 -7.60
CA GLU A 82 -41.19 13.97 -7.95
C GLU A 82 -40.67 13.24 -9.20
N ASN A 83 -40.89 11.92 -9.27
CA ASN A 83 -40.55 11.11 -10.44
C ASN A 83 -41.34 11.53 -11.69
N GLU A 84 -42.63 11.83 -11.54
CA GLU A 84 -43.47 12.31 -12.65
C GLU A 84 -43.02 13.70 -13.12
N ARG A 85 -42.70 14.60 -12.18
CA ARG A 85 -42.14 15.93 -12.51
C ARG A 85 -40.83 15.80 -13.26
N LEU A 86 -39.94 14.92 -12.80
CA LEU A 86 -38.66 14.66 -13.47
C LEU A 86 -38.88 14.15 -14.90
N ARG A 87 -39.82 13.22 -15.10
CA ARG A 87 -40.17 12.67 -16.43
C ARG A 87 -40.76 13.71 -17.38
N LYS A 88 -41.54 14.67 -16.87
CA LYS A 88 -42.20 15.72 -17.66
C LYS A 88 -41.31 16.93 -17.94
N THR A 89 -40.17 17.06 -17.27
CA THR A 89 -39.28 18.21 -17.42
C THR A 89 -38.37 18.03 -18.65
N ALA A 90 -38.29 19.05 -19.51
CA ALA A 90 -37.37 19.04 -20.64
C ALA A 90 -35.91 19.03 -20.18
N GLY A 91 -35.02 18.37 -20.91
CA GLY A 91 -33.60 18.22 -20.53
C GLY A 91 -32.90 19.55 -20.21
N ALA A 92 -33.23 20.62 -20.95
CA ALA A 92 -32.65 21.95 -20.75
C ALA A 92 -33.06 22.62 -19.42
N ASP A 93 -34.12 22.14 -18.77
CA ASP A 93 -34.66 22.69 -17.52
C ASP A 93 -34.38 21.80 -16.30
N LEU A 94 -33.74 20.64 -16.47
CA LEU A 94 -33.43 19.72 -15.37
C LEU A 94 -32.58 20.36 -14.26
N SER A 95 -31.65 21.25 -14.62
CA SER A 95 -30.80 21.96 -13.66
C SER A 95 -31.55 23.01 -12.83
N LYS A 96 -32.75 23.39 -13.25
CA LYS A 96 -33.62 24.35 -12.56
C LYS A 96 -34.59 23.66 -11.60
N LEU A 97 -34.68 22.33 -11.62
CA LEU A 97 -35.54 21.60 -10.71
C LEU A 97 -35.04 21.73 -9.27
N PRO A 98 -35.95 21.92 -8.31
CA PRO A 98 -35.57 21.84 -6.91
C PRO A 98 -35.07 20.42 -6.59
N PRO A 99 -34.10 20.28 -5.68
CA PRO A 99 -33.66 18.97 -5.23
C PRO A 99 -34.84 18.20 -4.63
N SER A 100 -34.89 16.89 -4.87
CA SER A 100 -35.92 16.05 -4.26
C SER A 100 -35.80 16.05 -2.75
N ARG A 101 -36.93 15.81 -2.08
CA ARG A 101 -36.97 15.61 -0.64
C ARG A 101 -35.98 14.51 -0.20
N ALA A 102 -35.97 13.39 -0.91
CA ALA A 102 -35.05 12.29 -0.64
C ALA A 102 -33.58 12.71 -0.74
N SER A 103 -33.23 13.58 -1.70
CA SER A 103 -31.88 14.14 -1.85
C SER A 103 -31.51 15.04 -0.68
N VAL A 104 -32.41 15.93 -0.26
CA VAL A 104 -32.20 16.83 0.88
C VAL A 104 -32.00 16.03 2.17
N GLU A 105 -32.91 15.11 2.47
CA GLU A 105 -32.82 14.23 3.65
C GLU A 105 -31.53 13.40 3.63
N HIS A 106 -31.13 12.89 2.46
CA HIS A 106 -29.89 12.14 2.31
C HIS A 106 -28.64 12.99 2.57
N VAL A 107 -28.58 14.23 2.07
CA VAL A 107 -27.47 15.14 2.33
C VAL A 107 -27.34 15.45 3.82
N GLU A 108 -28.46 15.70 4.51
CA GLU A 108 -28.46 15.93 5.96
C GLU A 108 -28.02 14.69 6.73
N ALA A 109 -28.55 13.51 6.39
CA ALA A 109 -28.15 12.25 6.97
C ALA A 109 -26.65 11.97 6.73
N MET A 110 -26.13 12.28 5.54
CA MET A 110 -24.71 12.14 5.22
C MET A 110 -23.85 13.09 6.04
N ARG A 111 -24.28 14.34 6.29
CA ARG A 111 -23.55 15.27 7.18
C ARG A 111 -23.47 14.73 8.60
N ALA A 112 -24.59 14.24 9.14
CA ALA A 112 -24.64 13.62 10.46
C ALA A 112 -23.74 12.36 10.52
N TYR A 113 -23.81 11.51 9.50
CA TYR A 113 -22.97 10.34 9.35
C TYR A 113 -21.49 10.71 9.32
N THR A 114 -21.06 11.68 8.51
CA THR A 114 -19.65 12.11 8.43
C THR A 114 -19.13 12.61 9.78
N LYS A 115 -19.96 13.36 10.53
CA LYS A 115 -19.61 13.80 11.89
C LYS A 115 -19.44 12.61 12.85
N ALA A 116 -20.34 11.64 12.79
CA ALA A 116 -20.28 10.42 13.59
C ALA A 116 -19.10 9.53 13.20
N ASP A 117 -18.81 9.36 11.91
CA ASP A 117 -17.67 8.60 11.37
C ASP A 117 -16.34 9.21 11.84
N ALA A 118 -16.22 10.53 11.77
CA ALA A 118 -15.04 11.24 12.29
C ALA A 118 -14.88 11.06 13.81
N ALA A 119 -15.98 11.08 14.57
CA ALA A 119 -15.94 10.81 16.01
C ALA A 119 -15.57 9.35 16.31
N ALA A 120 -16.10 8.39 15.55
CA ALA A 120 -15.75 6.98 15.64
C ALA A 120 -14.26 6.76 15.36
N ARG A 121 -13.73 7.32 14.27
CA ARG A 121 -12.30 7.26 13.92
C ARG A 121 -11.39 7.82 15.02
N ARG A 122 -11.81 8.89 15.69
CA ARG A 122 -11.09 9.47 16.84
C ARG A 122 -11.16 8.54 18.05
N LYS A 123 -12.36 8.04 18.39
CA LYS A 123 -12.59 7.18 19.56
C LYS A 123 -11.86 5.84 19.45
N SER A 124 -11.81 5.23 18.27
CA SER A 124 -11.11 3.96 18.05
C SER A 124 -9.59 4.09 17.93
N GLY A 125 -9.09 5.31 17.68
CA GLY A 125 -7.71 5.59 17.30
C GLY A 125 -7.37 5.26 15.84
N PHE A 126 -8.32 4.70 15.08
CA PHE A 126 -8.10 4.21 13.72
C PHE A 126 -7.63 5.32 12.78
N GLY A 127 -8.23 6.50 12.82
CA GLY A 127 -7.88 7.58 11.89
C GLY A 127 -6.43 8.06 12.00
N LYS A 128 -5.83 8.00 13.20
CA LYS A 128 -4.42 8.36 13.40
C LYS A 128 -3.49 7.27 12.87
N LEU A 129 -3.79 6.01 13.18
CA LEU A 129 -2.99 4.87 12.74
C LEU A 129 -3.06 4.66 11.23
N ASP A 130 -4.25 4.82 10.63
CA ASP A 130 -4.48 4.74 9.18
C ASP A 130 -3.62 5.76 8.42
N ARG A 131 -3.57 7.01 8.91
CA ARG A 131 -2.71 8.05 8.34
C ARG A 131 -1.22 7.72 8.48
N ALA A 132 -0.80 7.32 9.68
CA ALA A 132 0.60 6.99 9.93
C ALA A 132 1.06 5.76 9.13
N TYR A 133 0.18 4.78 8.93
CA TYR A 133 0.42 3.62 8.07
C TYR A 133 0.54 4.01 6.60
N ALA A 134 -0.32 4.92 6.11
CA ALA A 134 -0.21 5.45 4.75
C ALA A 134 1.13 6.19 4.54
N GLU A 135 1.54 7.05 5.50
CA GLU A 135 2.84 7.73 5.46
C GLU A 135 4.01 6.73 5.47
N ALA A 136 3.96 5.70 6.33
CA ALA A 136 4.96 4.64 6.34
C ALA A 136 5.00 3.87 5.02
N THR A 137 3.84 3.61 4.39
CA THR A 137 3.74 2.94 3.09
C THR A 137 4.42 3.77 2.00
N HIS A 138 4.22 5.09 2.00
CA HIS A 138 4.93 5.99 1.09
C HIS A 138 6.44 5.96 1.31
N ARG A 139 6.92 6.05 2.56
CA ARG A 139 8.37 5.98 2.86
C ARG A 139 8.99 4.65 2.42
N THR A 140 8.31 3.53 2.66
CA THR A 140 8.80 2.24 2.20
C THR A 140 8.83 2.16 0.66
N GLY A 141 7.83 2.73 -0.02
CA GLY A 141 7.82 2.84 -1.47
C GLY A 141 8.95 3.71 -2.02
N ASP A 142 9.26 4.82 -1.37
CA ASP A 142 10.39 5.68 -1.74
C ASP A 142 11.73 4.94 -1.55
N ALA A 143 11.88 4.18 -0.46
CA ALA A 143 13.07 3.36 -0.22
C ALA A 143 13.22 2.22 -1.26
N ALA A 144 12.11 1.56 -1.62
CA ALA A 144 12.10 0.56 -2.68
C ALA A 144 12.51 1.17 -4.03
N ASN A 145 11.89 2.32 -4.39
CA ASN A 145 12.22 3.06 -5.61
C ASN A 145 13.68 3.48 -5.66
N ALA A 146 14.25 3.93 -4.53
CA ALA A 146 15.65 4.33 -4.45
C ALA A 146 16.58 3.16 -4.82
N LEU A 147 16.32 1.94 -4.34
CA LEU A 147 17.06 0.75 -4.72
C LEU A 147 16.81 0.35 -6.19
N LEU A 148 15.54 0.22 -6.58
CA LEU A 148 15.16 -0.32 -7.89
C LEU A 148 15.61 0.58 -9.05
N ARG A 149 15.71 1.89 -8.82
CA ARG A 149 16.19 2.86 -9.81
C ARG A 149 17.69 3.10 -9.76
N TYR A 150 18.39 2.69 -8.70
CA TYR A 150 19.85 2.83 -8.62
C TYR A 150 20.55 1.84 -9.55
N PRO A 151 21.47 2.23 -10.43
CA PRO A 151 22.15 1.32 -11.35
C PRO A 151 22.82 0.12 -10.65
N ALA A 152 22.46 -1.10 -11.05
CA ALA A 152 23.19 -2.29 -10.64
C ALA A 152 24.50 -2.43 -11.44
N ALA A 153 25.60 -2.73 -10.77
CA ALA A 153 26.90 -2.97 -11.39
C ALA A 153 27.28 -4.45 -11.41
N THR A 154 26.66 -5.26 -10.53
CA THR A 154 26.99 -6.67 -10.31
C THR A 154 25.75 -7.56 -10.32
N LEU A 155 25.96 -8.87 -10.42
CA LEU A 155 24.89 -9.86 -10.24
C LEU A 155 24.29 -9.82 -8.82
N ASP A 156 25.10 -9.52 -7.81
CA ASP A 156 24.63 -9.39 -6.43
C ASP A 156 23.71 -8.18 -6.26
N ASP A 157 24.00 -7.07 -6.96
CA ASP A 157 23.14 -5.90 -6.97
C ASP A 157 21.79 -6.20 -7.64
N LEU A 158 21.80 -6.96 -8.73
CA LEU A 158 20.56 -7.44 -9.39
C LEU A 158 19.77 -8.35 -8.45
N ALA A 159 20.44 -9.24 -7.72
CA ALA A 159 19.79 -10.12 -6.75
C ALA A 159 19.12 -9.32 -5.61
N ALA A 160 19.76 -8.24 -5.13
CA ALA A 160 19.18 -7.33 -4.13
C ALA A 160 17.88 -6.68 -4.63
N LYS A 161 17.87 -6.18 -5.87
CA LYS A 161 16.67 -5.62 -6.49
C LYS A 161 15.53 -6.62 -6.60
N VAL A 162 15.83 -7.86 -7.00
CA VAL A 162 14.82 -8.93 -7.09
C VAL A 162 14.24 -9.26 -5.71
N ARG A 163 15.07 -9.33 -4.66
CA ARG A 163 14.60 -9.57 -3.28
C ARG A 163 13.63 -8.48 -2.84
N VAL A 164 13.97 -7.21 -3.04
CA VAL A 164 13.10 -6.09 -2.67
C VAL A 164 11.82 -6.05 -3.51
N HIS A 165 11.91 -6.25 -4.83
CA HIS A 165 10.73 -6.27 -5.70
C HIS A 165 9.74 -7.36 -5.28
N ARG A 166 10.22 -8.56 -4.94
CA ARG A 166 9.38 -9.68 -4.46
C ARG A 166 8.69 -9.39 -3.12
N VAL A 167 9.32 -8.59 -2.25
CA VAL A 167 8.73 -8.23 -0.95
C VAL A 167 7.74 -7.08 -1.10
N TRP A 168 8.05 -6.11 -1.97
CA TRP A 168 7.28 -4.88 -2.10
C TRP A 168 6.05 -5.03 -3.03
N GLU A 169 6.18 -5.77 -4.14
CA GLU A 169 5.13 -6.02 -5.15
C GLU A 169 4.25 -4.79 -5.47
N TYR A 170 4.84 -3.59 -5.51
CA TYR A 170 4.12 -2.35 -5.79
C TYR A 170 4.59 -1.79 -7.13
N ASP A 171 3.73 -1.99 -8.14
CA ASP A 171 3.84 -1.49 -9.51
C ASP A 171 4.71 -2.32 -10.48
N GLY A 172 4.15 -2.56 -11.67
CA GLY A 172 4.78 -3.37 -12.73
C GLY A 172 5.82 -2.60 -13.55
N GLU A 173 5.86 -1.27 -13.41
CA GLU A 173 6.81 -0.40 -14.10
C GLU A 173 8.27 -0.61 -13.66
N ASP A 174 8.47 -1.20 -12.47
CA ASP A 174 9.79 -1.50 -11.89
C ASP A 174 10.60 -2.51 -12.73
N PHE A 175 9.92 -3.37 -13.49
CA PHE A 175 10.57 -4.36 -14.34
C PHE A 175 11.46 -3.73 -15.41
N ASN A 176 11.11 -2.55 -15.93
CA ASN A 176 11.92 -1.88 -16.95
C ASN A 176 13.31 -1.51 -16.43
N PHE A 177 13.42 -1.08 -15.17
CA PHE A 177 14.70 -0.75 -14.55
C PHE A 177 15.56 -1.99 -14.31
N ILE A 178 14.95 -3.09 -13.86
CA ILE A 178 15.63 -4.37 -13.67
C ILE A 178 16.14 -4.91 -15.01
N MET A 179 15.32 -4.86 -16.06
CA MET A 179 15.71 -5.32 -17.41
C MET A 179 16.84 -4.49 -18.01
N ASN A 180 16.81 -3.16 -17.85
CA ASN A 180 17.91 -2.28 -18.28
C ASN A 180 19.23 -2.61 -17.59
N ASP A 181 19.18 -2.94 -16.30
CA ASP A 181 20.36 -3.32 -15.54
C ASP A 181 20.89 -4.70 -15.91
N ILE A 182 20.01 -5.67 -16.21
CA ILE A 182 20.41 -6.97 -16.77
C ILE A 182 21.17 -6.76 -18.08
N ALA A 183 20.65 -5.94 -18.99
CA ALA A 183 21.33 -5.62 -20.26
C ALA A 183 22.70 -4.96 -20.03
N ARG A 184 22.80 -4.05 -19.04
CA ARG A 184 24.05 -3.38 -18.66
C ARG A 184 25.09 -4.35 -18.10
N VAL A 185 24.70 -5.21 -17.16
CA VAL A 185 25.61 -6.20 -16.53
C VAL A 185 26.04 -7.25 -17.55
N ALA A 186 25.13 -7.73 -18.40
CA ALA A 186 25.46 -8.67 -19.48
C ALA A 186 26.37 -8.03 -20.55
N GLY A 187 26.17 -6.75 -20.87
CA GLY A 187 27.00 -6.00 -21.83
C GLY A 187 28.42 -5.70 -21.33
N ASN A 188 28.62 -5.56 -20.02
CA ASN A 188 29.96 -5.42 -19.41
C ASN A 188 30.69 -6.78 -19.23
N GLY A 189 29.99 -7.91 -19.38
CA GLY A 189 30.54 -9.26 -19.25
C GLY A 189 31.32 -9.78 -20.47
N GLY A 190 31.65 -8.92 -21.44
CA GLY A 190 32.45 -9.25 -22.63
C GLY A 190 33.96 -9.17 -22.45
N VAL A 191 34.45 -8.92 -21.23
CA VAL A 191 35.89 -8.96 -20.91
C VAL A 191 36.06 -9.87 -19.70
N VAL A 192 36.30 -11.15 -19.97
CA VAL A 192 36.86 -12.13 -19.03
C VAL A 192 38.36 -12.16 -19.26
#